data_AF-T1KWT5-F1
#
_entry.id   AF-T1KWT5-F1
#
_cell.length_a   1.000
_cell.length_b   1.000
_cell.length_c   1.000
_cell.angle_alpha   90.00
_cell.angle_beta   90.00
_cell.angle_gamma   90.00
#
_symmetry.space_group_name_H-M   'P 1'
#
loop_
_entity.id
_entity.type
_entity.pdbx_description
1 polymer ?
#
loop_
_entity_poly.entity_id
_entity_poly.type
_entity_poly.pdbx_seq_one_letter_code
_entity_poly.pdbx_strand_id
1 'polypeptide(L)'
;MDHWFKSQGYKDVSAFIKQLNDFAKGAHNGLDNAESIKEICLVQVKELLDDLTMLVDEVKPIQGDKNQRFGNKAFRTWCDGMKKRCQTLLEANYEISERSELLPYLQESFGNQHRIDYGTGHELSFIIFLMGLYKLVICKDNMKLPVDQAKIVSQEILTLFSVKYMPLCRKIQLTYQLEPAGSHGLTTSSSSKA
;
A
#
# COMPACT_ATOMS: atom_id res chain seq x y z
N MET A 1 16.86 -17.92 -1.88
CA MET A 1 16.21 -17.11 -2.93
C MET A 1 15.61 -17.98 -4.04
N ASP A 2 16.30 -19.01 -4.52
CA ASP A 2 15.80 -19.86 -5.63
C ASP A 2 14.43 -20.52 -5.40
N HIS A 3 14.12 -20.91 -4.17
CA HIS A 3 12.80 -21.44 -3.82
C HIS A 3 11.69 -20.39 -3.94
N TRP A 4 12.00 -19.12 -3.63
CA TRP A 4 11.04 -18.02 -3.74
C TRP A 4 10.67 -17.75 -5.19
N PHE A 5 11.65 -17.64 -6.09
CA PHE A 5 11.41 -17.41 -7.53
C PHE A 5 10.61 -18.53 -8.22
N LYS A 6 10.58 -19.73 -7.63
CA LYS A 6 9.80 -20.87 -8.11
C LYS A 6 8.43 -20.99 -7.45
N SER A 7 8.20 -20.27 -6.35
CA SER A 7 6.97 -20.33 -5.56
C SER A 7 5.75 -19.80 -6.32
N GLN A 8 4.57 -20.26 -5.92
CA GLN A 8 3.32 -19.74 -6.48
C GLN A 8 3.10 -18.26 -6.11
N GLY A 9 3.48 -17.85 -4.89
CA GLY A 9 3.35 -16.46 -4.45
C GLY A 9 4.13 -15.49 -5.33
N TYR A 10 5.38 -15.81 -5.68
CA TYR A 10 6.16 -14.98 -6.60
C TYR A 10 5.51 -14.86 -7.97
N LYS A 11 5.00 -15.97 -8.52
CA LYS A 11 4.32 -15.99 -9.83
C LYS A 11 3.06 -15.14 -9.80
N ASP A 12 2.25 -15.28 -8.75
CA ASP A 12 0.99 -14.53 -8.59
C ASP A 12 1.24 -13.03 -8.48
N VAL A 13 2.16 -12.61 -7.62
CA VAL A 13 2.51 -11.19 -7.45
C VAL A 13 3.08 -10.62 -8.75
N SER A 14 3.98 -11.34 -9.42
CA SER A 14 4.57 -10.89 -10.67
C SER A 14 3.52 -10.79 -11.79
N ALA A 15 2.60 -11.74 -11.88
CA ALA A 15 1.50 -11.70 -12.84
C ALA A 15 0.54 -10.54 -12.56
N PHE A 16 0.22 -10.28 -11.29
CA PHE A 16 -0.63 -9.17 -10.89
C PHE A 16 0.00 -7.82 -11.22
N ILE A 17 1.28 -7.61 -10.87
CA ILE A 17 2.02 -6.38 -11.22
C ILE A 17 2.08 -6.20 -12.74
N LYS A 18 2.33 -7.28 -13.49
CA LYS A 18 2.34 -7.24 -14.95
C LYS A 18 0.97 -6.84 -15.50
N GLN A 19 -0.12 -7.40 -14.97
CA GLN A 19 -1.48 -7.03 -15.35
C GLN A 19 -1.72 -5.53 -15.13
N LEU A 20 -1.41 -5.01 -13.94
CA LEU A 20 -1.54 -3.59 -13.65
C LEU A 20 -0.70 -2.73 -14.61
N ASN A 21 0.55 -3.12 -14.88
CA ASN A 21 1.45 -2.39 -15.77
C ASN A 21 0.95 -2.38 -17.23
N ASP A 22 0.50 -3.52 -17.75
CA ASP A 22 -0.01 -3.63 -19.11
C ASP A 22 -1.26 -2.74 -19.33
N PHE A 23 -2.08 -2.54 -18.29
CA PHE A 23 -3.20 -1.60 -18.32
C PHE A 23 -2.76 -0.14 -18.14
N ALA A 24 -1.75 0.14 -17.31
CA ALA A 24 -1.20 1.49 -17.12
C ALA A 24 -0.66 2.09 -18.43
N LYS A 25 -0.06 1.26 -19.31
CA LYS A 25 0.48 1.70 -20.61
C LYS A 25 -0.58 2.33 -21.55
N GLY A 26 -1.86 1.99 -21.37
CA GLY A 26 -2.97 2.56 -22.15
C GLY A 26 -3.66 3.75 -21.50
N ALA A 27 -3.38 4.02 -20.22
CA ALA A 27 -4.06 5.03 -19.41
C ALA A 27 -3.27 6.35 -19.38
N HIS A 28 -3.21 7.06 -20.50
CA HIS A 28 -2.42 8.29 -20.59
C HIS A 28 -2.93 9.44 -19.69
N ASN A 29 -4.20 9.42 -19.24
CA ASN A 29 -4.83 10.52 -18.47
C ASN A 29 -5.87 10.03 -17.42
N GLY A 30 -5.67 8.86 -16.79
CA GLY A 30 -6.74 8.19 -16.04
C GLY A 30 -6.50 7.90 -14.55
N LEU A 31 -5.39 8.37 -13.98
CA LEU A 31 -4.88 7.97 -12.64
C LEU A 31 -4.86 9.10 -11.61
N ASP A 32 -5.56 10.19 -11.88
CA ASP A 32 -5.53 11.45 -11.13
C ASP A 32 -6.83 11.75 -10.37
N ASN A 33 -7.93 11.05 -10.72
CA ASN A 33 -9.23 11.26 -10.09
C ASN A 33 -9.65 10.12 -9.16
N ALA A 34 -9.53 10.33 -7.84
CA ALA A 34 -9.96 9.38 -6.82
C ALA A 34 -11.47 9.06 -6.84
N GLU A 35 -12.30 9.90 -7.46
CA GLU A 35 -13.74 9.67 -7.63
C GLU A 35 -14.07 8.65 -8.71
N SER A 36 -13.08 8.26 -9.53
CA SER A 36 -13.21 7.17 -10.49
C SER A 36 -13.24 5.78 -9.84
N ILE A 37 -12.86 5.67 -8.55
CA ILE A 37 -12.89 4.42 -7.79
C ILE A 37 -14.34 4.12 -7.39
N LYS A 38 -14.88 3.01 -7.88
CA LYS A 38 -16.29 2.59 -7.71
C LYS A 38 -16.43 1.21 -7.08
N GLU A 39 -15.44 0.34 -7.22
CA GLU A 39 -15.46 -0.97 -6.59
C GLU A 39 -15.52 -0.82 -5.06
N ILE A 40 -16.48 -1.49 -4.42
CA ILE A 40 -16.88 -1.19 -3.03
C ILE A 40 -15.71 -1.39 -2.08
N CYS A 41 -14.97 -2.50 -2.23
CA CYS A 41 -13.80 -2.77 -1.40
C CYS A 41 -12.69 -1.73 -1.61
N LEU A 42 -12.54 -1.17 -2.81
CA LEU A 42 -11.54 -0.14 -3.09
C LEU A 42 -11.97 1.23 -2.55
N VAL A 43 -13.27 1.54 -2.57
CA VAL A 43 -13.83 2.74 -1.92
C VAL A 43 -13.60 2.68 -0.40
N GLN A 44 -13.83 1.53 0.22
CA GLN A 44 -13.54 1.34 1.65
C GLN A 44 -12.05 1.55 1.98
N VAL A 45 -11.14 1.06 1.13
CA VAL A 45 -9.71 1.32 1.31
C VAL A 45 -9.38 2.79 1.09
N LYS A 46 -10.01 3.45 0.10
CA LYS A 46 -9.87 4.91 -0.11
C LYS A 46 -10.22 5.69 1.16
N GLU A 47 -11.36 5.38 1.76
CA GLU A 47 -11.84 6.02 3.00
C GLU A 47 -10.90 5.75 4.19
N LEU A 48 -10.40 4.52 4.32
CA LEU A 48 -9.36 4.20 5.32
C LEU A 48 -8.10 5.06 5.11
N LEU A 49 -7.61 5.18 3.88
CA LEU A 49 -6.41 5.98 3.59
C LEU A 49 -6.63 7.48 3.89
N ASP A 50 -7.85 7.98 3.68
CA ASP A 50 -8.23 9.35 4.05
C ASP A 50 -8.24 9.53 5.58
N ASP A 51 -8.81 8.58 6.34
CA ASP A 51 -8.77 8.56 7.82
C ASP A 51 -7.34 8.46 8.34
N LEU A 52 -6.51 7.59 7.76
CA LEU A 52 -5.09 7.49 8.12
C LEU A 52 -4.31 8.78 7.81
N THR A 53 -4.70 9.50 6.75
CA THR A 53 -4.13 10.81 6.41
C THR A 53 -4.48 11.86 7.46
N MET A 54 -5.72 11.86 7.97
CA MET A 54 -6.15 12.71 9.09
C MET A 54 -5.43 12.32 10.39
N LEU A 55 -5.22 11.02 10.64
CA LEU A 55 -4.48 10.56 11.82
C LEU A 55 -3.03 11.10 11.85
N VAL A 56 -2.39 11.30 10.69
CA VAL A 56 -1.07 11.98 10.63
C VAL A 56 -1.17 13.42 11.16
N ASP A 57 -2.28 14.11 10.89
CA ASP A 57 -2.50 15.47 11.39
C ASP A 57 -2.81 15.49 12.88
N GLU A 58 -3.47 14.46 13.41
CA GLU A 58 -3.76 14.33 14.84
C GLU A 58 -2.49 13.99 15.66
N VAL A 59 -1.69 13.03 15.18
CA VAL A 59 -0.50 12.56 15.88
C VAL A 59 0.69 13.45 15.51
N LYS A 60 0.82 14.59 16.19
CA LYS A 60 1.90 15.55 15.95
C LYS A 60 3.28 14.97 16.28
N PRO A 61 4.33 15.29 15.50
CA PRO A 61 5.71 14.94 15.83
C PRO A 61 6.12 15.48 17.19
N ILE A 62 6.87 14.68 17.97
CA ILE A 62 7.41 15.13 19.26
C ILE A 62 8.43 16.25 19.02
N GLN A 63 8.22 17.42 19.61
CA GLN A 63 9.16 18.54 19.54
C GLN A 63 10.37 18.28 20.43
N GLY A 64 11.56 18.72 19.98
CA GLY A 64 12.76 18.62 20.80
C GLY A 64 13.39 17.22 20.83
N ASP A 65 12.92 16.28 20.03
CA ASP A 65 13.60 15.01 19.76
C ASP A 65 14.85 15.25 18.88
N LYS A 66 15.78 16.08 19.40
CA LYS A 66 16.98 16.60 18.70
C LYS A 66 18.15 15.61 18.71
N ASN A 67 17.98 14.42 19.29
CA ASN A 67 18.98 13.35 19.31
C ASN A 67 18.77 12.29 18.20
N GLN A 68 17.95 12.58 17.18
CA GLN A 68 17.48 11.58 16.21
C GLN A 68 18.54 11.17 15.19
N ARG A 69 19.31 10.15 15.56
CA ARG A 69 19.85 9.22 14.57
C ARG A 69 18.79 8.31 13.97
N PHE A 70 17.63 8.19 14.65
CA PHE A 70 16.51 7.29 14.36
C PHE A 70 15.22 8.10 14.41
N GLY A 71 14.36 8.06 13.39
CA GLY A 71 13.23 8.99 13.16
C GLY A 71 12.25 9.24 14.32
N ASN A 72 11.18 10.00 14.07
CA ASN A 72 10.27 10.48 15.11
C ASN A 72 9.44 9.38 15.78
N LYS A 73 9.62 9.25 17.10
CA LYS A 73 8.92 8.24 17.92
C LYS A 73 7.40 8.40 17.93
N ALA A 74 6.85 9.58 17.60
CA ALA A 74 5.41 9.76 17.41
C ALA A 74 4.84 8.82 16.32
N PHE A 75 5.68 8.37 15.39
CA PHE A 75 5.32 7.35 14.41
C PHE A 75 4.78 6.07 15.07
N ARG A 76 5.28 5.69 16.25
CA ARG A 76 4.81 4.49 16.96
C ARG A 76 3.36 4.64 17.39
N THR A 77 3.00 5.80 17.92
CA THR A 77 1.62 6.15 18.27
C THR A 77 0.73 6.16 17.03
N TRP A 78 1.22 6.70 15.92
CA TRP A 78 0.50 6.66 14.65
C TRP A 78 0.29 5.22 14.15
N CYS A 79 1.30 4.35 14.22
CA CYS A 79 1.20 2.94 13.85
C CYS A 79 0.14 2.20 14.68
N ASP A 80 0.07 2.46 16.00
CA ASP A 80 -0.93 1.84 16.86
C ASP A 80 -2.36 2.25 16.47
N GLY A 81 -2.56 3.54 16.14
CA GLY A 81 -3.84 4.04 15.63
C GLY A 81 -4.20 3.47 14.25
N MET A 82 -3.21 3.33 13.37
CA MET A 82 -3.36 2.75 12.03
C MET A 82 -3.76 1.28 12.12
N LYS A 83 -3.07 0.48 12.95
CA LYS A 83 -3.34 -0.95 13.12
C LYS A 83 -4.78 -1.22 13.56
N LYS A 84 -5.29 -0.42 14.50
CA LYS A 84 -6.67 -0.50 14.98
C LYS A 84 -7.67 -0.21 13.86
N ARG A 85 -7.48 0.87 13.09
CA ARG A 85 -8.36 1.23 11.96
C ARG A 85 -8.38 0.16 10.86
N CYS A 86 -7.21 -0.41 10.54
CA CYS A 86 -7.10 -1.53 9.59
C CYS A 86 -7.89 -2.74 10.09
N GLN A 87 -7.76 -3.08 11.38
CA GLN A 87 -8.51 -4.18 11.99
C GLN A 87 -10.02 -3.91 11.94
N THR A 88 -10.47 -2.72 12.37
CA THR A 88 -11.90 -2.34 12.33
C THR A 88 -12.47 -2.44 10.92
N LEU A 89 -11.77 -1.94 9.89
CA LEU A 89 -12.20 -2.05 8.50
C LEU A 89 -12.40 -3.51 8.10
N LEU A 90 -11.40 -4.36 8.39
CA LEU A 90 -11.45 -5.75 7.95
C LEU A 90 -12.48 -6.59 8.70
N GLU A 91 -12.66 -6.34 10.01
CA GLU A 91 -13.66 -7.03 10.83
C GLU A 91 -15.09 -6.67 10.44
N ALA A 92 -15.32 -5.45 9.96
CA ALA A 92 -16.66 -4.98 9.58
C ALA A 92 -17.11 -5.45 8.19
N ASN A 93 -16.18 -5.75 7.28
CA ASN A 93 -16.49 -5.91 5.85
C ASN A 93 -16.11 -7.26 5.24
N TYR A 94 -15.32 -8.09 5.93
CA TYR A 94 -14.76 -9.32 5.36
C TYR A 94 -14.88 -10.52 6.31
N GLU A 95 -14.93 -11.72 5.74
CA GLU A 95 -15.00 -12.97 6.49
C GLU A 95 -13.67 -13.27 7.21
N ILE A 96 -13.72 -14.18 8.20
CA ILE A 96 -12.54 -14.56 8.99
C ILE A 96 -11.40 -15.09 8.11
N SER A 97 -11.73 -15.91 7.11
CA SER A 97 -10.78 -16.46 6.14
C SER A 97 -10.07 -15.36 5.36
N GLU A 98 -10.83 -14.40 4.81
CA GLU A 98 -10.33 -13.28 4.02
C GLU A 98 -9.46 -12.35 4.86
N ARG A 99 -9.96 -11.91 6.02
CA ARG A 99 -9.22 -10.96 6.87
C ARG A 99 -7.93 -11.54 7.44
N SER A 100 -7.86 -12.86 7.65
CA SER A 100 -6.64 -13.52 8.14
C SER A 100 -5.47 -13.41 7.15
N GLU A 101 -5.78 -13.41 5.86
CA GLU A 101 -4.79 -13.20 4.79
C GLU A 101 -4.52 -11.71 4.55
N LEU A 102 -5.54 -10.85 4.60
CA LEU A 102 -5.43 -9.43 4.23
C LEU A 102 -4.75 -8.57 5.30
N LEU A 103 -5.06 -8.80 6.59
CA LEU A 103 -4.67 -7.90 7.68
C LEU A 103 -3.14 -7.73 7.81
N PRO A 104 -2.31 -8.79 7.75
CA PRO A 104 -0.87 -8.65 7.91
C PRO A 104 -0.25 -7.76 6.82
N TYR A 105 -0.66 -7.94 5.56
CA TYR A 105 -0.14 -7.13 4.45
C TYR A 105 -0.56 -5.67 4.56
N LEU A 106 -1.81 -5.41 4.95
CA LEU A 106 -2.30 -4.04 5.14
C LEU A 106 -1.54 -3.33 6.27
N GLN A 107 -1.36 -3.97 7.43
CA GLN A 107 -0.66 -3.34 8.55
C GLN A 107 0.84 -3.11 8.28
N GLU A 108 1.48 -3.97 7.50
CA GLU A 108 2.88 -3.81 7.10
C GLU A 108 3.08 -2.86 5.91
N SER A 109 2.02 -2.23 5.39
CA SER A 109 2.09 -1.36 4.21
C SER A 109 2.67 0.04 4.48
N PHE A 110 2.79 0.47 5.73
CA PHE A 110 3.03 1.89 6.07
C PHE A 110 4.36 2.17 6.78
N GLY A 111 5.27 1.19 6.80
CA GLY A 111 6.57 1.29 7.48
C GLY A 111 6.67 0.42 8.73
N ASN A 112 7.88 0.29 9.28
CA ASN A 112 8.12 -0.53 10.46
C ASN A 112 8.11 0.30 11.74
N GLN A 113 7.18 -0.02 12.65
CA GLN A 113 7.01 0.68 13.93
C GLN A 113 8.28 0.69 14.82
N HIS A 114 9.06 -0.40 14.82
CA HIS A 114 10.22 -0.54 15.68
C HIS A 114 11.43 0.20 15.13
N ARG A 115 11.71 -0.02 13.83
CA ARG A 115 12.84 0.59 13.12
C ARG A 115 12.60 2.04 12.71
N ILE A 116 11.33 2.46 12.65
CA ILE A 116 10.92 3.81 12.21
C ILE A 116 11.46 4.08 10.79
N ASP A 117 11.24 3.10 9.91
CA ASP A 117 11.69 3.11 8.52
C ASP A 117 10.54 2.83 7.54
N TYR A 118 10.75 3.20 6.29
CA TYR A 118 9.85 2.92 5.16
C TYR A 118 10.65 2.67 3.89
N GLY A 119 10.16 1.79 3.02
CA GLY A 119 10.82 1.44 1.76
C GLY A 119 9.98 0.50 0.91
N THR A 120 10.58 0.02 -0.18
CA THR A 120 9.88 -0.73 -1.24
C THR A 120 9.24 -2.05 -0.77
N GLY A 121 9.73 -2.64 0.32
CA GLY A 121 9.08 -3.80 0.93
C GLY A 121 7.69 -3.49 1.48
N HIS A 122 7.49 -2.28 2.01
CA HIS A 122 6.19 -1.82 2.51
C HIS A 122 5.23 -1.51 1.35
N GLU A 123 5.75 -0.90 0.28
CA GLU A 123 5.00 -0.70 -0.97
C GLU A 123 4.54 -2.03 -1.57
N LEU A 124 5.43 -3.04 -1.56
CA LEU A 124 5.10 -4.38 -1.99
C LEU A 124 4.03 -5.03 -1.11
N SER A 125 4.09 -4.86 0.21
CA SER A 125 3.03 -5.34 1.12
C SER A 125 1.67 -4.74 0.75
N PHE A 126 1.61 -3.45 0.41
CA PHE A 126 0.35 -2.83 -0.03
C PHE A 126 -0.14 -3.41 -1.36
N ILE A 127 0.76 -3.63 -2.31
CA ILE A 127 0.42 -4.28 -3.59
C ILE A 127 -0.11 -5.71 -3.36
N ILE A 128 0.50 -6.47 -2.44
CA ILE A 128 0.04 -7.82 -2.09
C ILE A 128 -1.33 -7.77 -1.41
N PHE A 129 -1.58 -6.78 -0.55
CA PHE A 129 -2.90 -6.55 0.02
C PHE A 129 -3.96 -6.28 -1.06
N LEU A 130 -3.68 -5.40 -2.03
CA LEU A 130 -4.58 -5.12 -3.16
C LEU A 130 -4.78 -6.35 -4.05
N MET A 131 -3.75 -7.17 -4.25
CA MET A 131 -3.86 -8.46 -4.94
C MET A 131 -4.78 -9.42 -4.16
N GLY A 132 -4.67 -9.43 -2.83
CA GLY A 132 -5.55 -10.18 -1.94
C GLY A 132 -7.01 -9.78 -2.13
N LEU A 133 -7.32 -8.48 -2.08
CA LEU A 133 -8.67 -7.96 -2.35
C LEU A 133 -9.16 -8.38 -3.75
N TYR A 134 -8.31 -8.22 -4.76
CA TYR A 134 -8.65 -8.60 -6.13
C TYR A 134 -9.03 -10.08 -6.24
N LYS A 135 -8.23 -10.98 -5.65
CA LYS A 135 -8.45 -12.43 -5.76
C LYS A 135 -9.56 -12.95 -4.84
N LEU A 136 -9.61 -12.48 -3.60
CA LEU A 136 -10.49 -13.02 -2.56
C LEU A 136 -11.88 -12.37 -2.54
N VAL A 137 -11.99 -11.13 -3.01
CA VAL A 137 -13.22 -10.33 -2.89
C VAL A 137 -13.81 -10.05 -4.26
N ILE A 138 -13.03 -9.43 -5.16
CA ILE A 138 -13.53 -9.02 -6.48
C ILE A 138 -13.74 -10.24 -7.40
N CYS A 139 -12.83 -11.20 -7.36
CA CYS A 139 -12.91 -12.45 -8.13
C CYS A 139 -13.57 -13.61 -7.34
N LYS A 140 -14.22 -13.36 -6.21
CA LYS A 140 -14.72 -14.43 -5.31
C LYS A 140 -15.61 -15.44 -6.03
N ASP A 141 -16.60 -14.94 -6.77
CA ASP A 141 -17.58 -15.77 -7.48
C ASP A 141 -17.11 -16.19 -8.87
N ASN A 142 -16.18 -15.43 -9.45
CA ASN A 142 -15.67 -15.64 -10.79
C ASN A 142 -14.15 -15.84 -10.72
N MET A 143 -13.67 -17.06 -10.95
CA MET A 143 -12.24 -17.39 -10.94
C MET A 143 -11.37 -16.41 -11.77
N LYS A 144 -11.96 -15.72 -12.76
CA LYS A 144 -11.36 -14.61 -13.49
C LYS A 144 -12.42 -13.62 -13.96
N LEU A 145 -12.15 -12.31 -13.82
CA LEU A 145 -13.00 -11.26 -14.37
C LEU A 145 -12.96 -11.22 -15.91
N PRO A 146 -14.06 -10.81 -16.57
CA PRO A 146 -14.03 -10.41 -17.97
C PRO A 146 -12.98 -9.33 -18.23
N VAL A 147 -12.39 -9.32 -19.42
CA VAL A 147 -11.26 -8.44 -19.76
C VAL A 147 -11.57 -6.95 -19.52
N ASP A 148 -12.79 -6.50 -19.86
CA ASP A 148 -13.14 -5.08 -19.70
C ASP A 148 -13.38 -4.68 -18.24
N GLN A 149 -13.95 -5.58 -17.42
CA GLN A 149 -14.06 -5.35 -15.98
C GLN A 149 -12.68 -5.40 -15.31
N ALA A 150 -11.80 -6.32 -15.72
CA ALA A 150 -10.44 -6.40 -15.22
C ALA A 150 -9.63 -5.12 -15.53
N LYS A 151 -9.85 -4.49 -16.70
CA LYS A 151 -9.26 -3.18 -17.04
C LYS A 151 -9.73 -2.09 -16.08
N ILE A 152 -11.04 -1.97 -15.86
CA ILE A 152 -11.63 -0.94 -14.98
C ILE A 152 -11.08 -1.09 -13.56
N VAL A 153 -11.18 -2.30 -12.99
CA VAL A 153 -10.68 -2.59 -11.64
C VAL A 153 -9.18 -2.33 -11.52
N SER A 154 -8.39 -2.71 -12.54
CA SER A 154 -6.94 -2.44 -12.53
C SER A 154 -6.63 -0.94 -12.57
N GLN A 155 -7.41 -0.15 -13.32
CA GLN A 155 -7.29 1.31 -13.32
C GLN A 155 -7.64 1.89 -11.94
N GLU A 156 -8.72 1.43 -11.31
CA GLU A 156 -9.10 1.88 -9.96
C GLU A 156 -8.01 1.56 -8.91
N ILE A 157 -7.42 0.37 -8.99
CA ILE A 157 -6.29 -0.05 -8.14
C ILE A 157 -5.08 0.88 -8.34
N LEU A 158 -4.72 1.17 -9.60
CA LEU A 158 -3.63 2.09 -9.91
C LEU A 158 -3.91 3.50 -9.42
N THR A 159 -5.14 4.01 -9.61
CA THR A 159 -5.57 5.31 -9.11
C THR A 159 -5.49 5.37 -7.59
N LEU A 160 -6.01 4.36 -6.89
CA LEU A 160 -5.93 4.27 -5.42
C LEU A 160 -4.47 4.31 -4.94
N PHE A 161 -3.59 3.57 -5.62
CA PHE A 161 -2.17 3.56 -5.31
C PHE A 161 -1.53 4.94 -5.53
N SER A 162 -1.75 5.56 -6.69
CA SER A 162 -1.12 6.83 -7.09
C SER A 162 -1.64 8.04 -6.31
N VAL A 163 -2.95 8.16 -6.09
CA VAL A 163 -3.56 9.40 -5.56
C VAL A 163 -3.87 9.36 -4.08
N LYS A 164 -3.88 8.18 -3.45
CA LYS A 164 -4.17 8.04 -2.01
C LYS A 164 -2.99 7.44 -1.24
N TYR A 165 -2.57 6.25 -1.62
CA TYR A 165 -1.52 5.53 -0.87
C TYR A 165 -0.16 6.24 -0.93
N MET A 166 0.32 6.59 -2.13
CA MET A 166 1.63 7.26 -2.27
C MET A 166 1.68 8.64 -1.59
N PRO A 167 0.67 9.52 -1.70
CA PRO A 167 0.64 10.78 -0.96
C PRO A 167 0.62 10.59 0.56
N LEU A 168 -0.15 9.62 1.08
CA LEU A 168 -0.13 9.28 2.51
C LEU A 168 1.26 8.83 2.96
N CYS A 169 1.88 7.89 2.23
CA CYS A 169 3.22 7.40 2.56
C CYS A 169 4.26 8.54 2.53
N ARG A 170 4.14 9.47 1.57
CA ARG A 170 5.00 10.66 1.52
C ARG A 170 4.79 11.58 2.72
N LYS A 171 3.53 11.80 3.12
CA LYS A 171 3.17 12.60 4.30
C LYS A 171 3.74 12.00 5.58
N ILE A 172 3.58 10.69 5.79
CA ILE A 172 4.15 9.96 6.93
C ILE A 172 5.68 10.13 6.98
N GLN A 173 6.36 9.87 5.85
CA GLN A 173 7.82 9.99 5.76
C GLN A 173 8.32 11.39 6.10
N LEU A 174 7.65 12.43 5.61
CA LEU A 174 8.02 13.83 5.88
C LEU A 174 7.68 14.26 7.32
N THR A 175 6.51 13.89 7.83
CA THR A 175 6.04 14.29 9.16
C THR A 175 6.87 13.63 10.26
N TYR A 176 7.17 12.34 10.13
CA TYR A 176 7.90 11.59 11.15
C TYR A 176 9.38 11.37 10.83
N GLN A 177 9.89 11.88 9.72
CA GLN A 177 11.30 11.74 9.32
C GLN A 177 11.76 10.28 9.33
N LEU A 178 11.01 9.42 8.63
CA LEU A 178 11.30 7.99 8.58
C LEU A 178 12.63 7.73 7.85
N GLU A 179 13.37 6.72 8.32
CA GLU A 179 14.57 6.26 7.64
C GLU A 179 14.22 5.50 6.35
N PRO A 180 15.06 5.58 5.31
CA PRO A 180 14.95 4.67 4.18
C PRO A 180 15.22 3.22 4.63
N ALA A 181 14.25 2.34 4.42
CA ALA A 181 14.42 0.92 4.70
C ALA A 181 15.28 0.26 3.60
N GLY A 182 16.33 -0.45 4.02
CA GLY A 182 17.23 -1.19 3.14
C GLY A 182 18.65 -0.62 3.10
N SER A 183 19.64 -1.52 3.06
CA SER A 183 21.07 -1.20 3.11
C SER A 183 21.65 -0.66 1.79
N HIS A 184 20.82 -0.38 0.78
CA HIS A 184 21.27 0.16 -0.51
C HIS A 184 21.42 1.67 -0.42
N GLY A 185 22.29 2.12 0.49
CA GLY A 185 22.80 3.48 0.45
C GLY A 185 23.44 3.75 -0.90
N LEU A 186 23.09 4.90 -1.51
CA LEU A 186 23.78 5.49 -2.66
C LEU A 186 23.94 4.60 -3.92
N THR A 187 22.94 3.81 -4.28
CA THR A 187 22.77 3.37 -5.69
C THR A 187 21.41 3.80 -6.21
N THR A 188 21.16 5.10 -6.21
CA THR A 188 20.09 5.69 -7.03
C THR A 188 20.45 5.49 -8.49
N SER A 189 19.48 5.05 -9.28
CA SER A 189 19.49 4.96 -10.74
C SER A 189 19.60 6.34 -11.41
N SER A 190 20.73 7.02 -11.22
CA SER A 190 21.11 8.23 -11.94
C SER A 190 22.44 7.98 -12.64
N SER A 191 22.39 7.25 -13.76
CA SER A 191 23.49 7.19 -14.72
C SER A 191 22.89 7.05 -16.11
N SER A 192 22.43 8.18 -16.63
CA SER A 192 22.22 8.39 -18.06
C SER A 192 22.36 9.89 -18.35
N LYS A 193 23.60 10.38 -18.21
CA LYS A 193 24.10 11.46 -19.04
C LYS A 193 25.39 10.95 -19.68
N ALA A 194 25.27 10.58 -20.95
CA ALA A 194 26.30 10.68 -21.97
C ALA A 194 25.56 10.81 -23.30
#